data_AF-A0A7G8DR79-F1
#
_entry.id   AF-A0A7G8DR79-F1
#
_cell.length_a   1.000
_cell.length_b   1.000
_cell.length_c   1.000
_cell.angle_alpha   90.00
_cell.angle_beta   90.00
_cell.angle_gamma   90.00
#
_symmetry.space_group_name_H-M   'P 1'
#
loop_
_entity.id
_entity.type
_entity.pdbx_description
1 polymer ?
#
loop_
_entity_poly.entity_id
_entity_poly.type
_entity_poly.pdbx_seq_one_letter_code
_entity_poly.pdbx_strand_id
1 'polypeptide(L)' 'MSRAKQLFKKLDKLLSQHDTFGDTPEAFVNEVIGKLDGQINAIHDKNKPEHWAAIYVERDRARIKTDVLNKVMDRSSR' A
#
# COMPACT_ATOMS: atom_id res chain seq x y z
N MET A 1 17.27 4.23 -5.11
CA MET A 1 16.00 3.48 -5.21
C MET A 1 15.08 4.17 -6.21
N SER A 2 14.24 3.43 -6.94
CA SER A 2 13.14 4.02 -7.74
C SER A 2 12.18 4.79 -6.83
N ARG A 3 11.55 5.87 -7.34
CA ARG A 3 10.56 6.66 -6.60
C ARG A 3 9.40 5.78 -6.09
N ALA A 4 8.94 4.83 -6.91
CA ALA A 4 7.94 3.85 -6.51
C ALA A 4 8.42 3.00 -5.32
N LYS A 5 9.67 2.53 -5.31
CA LYS A 5 10.24 1.79 -4.17
C LYS A 5 10.33 2.65 -2.90
N GLN A 6 10.58 3.95 -3.04
CA GLN A 6 10.57 4.87 -1.89
C GLN A 6 9.15 5.09 -1.34
N LEU A 7 8.15 5.20 -2.23
CA LEU A 7 6.73 5.23 -1.86
C LEU A 7 6.37 3.98 -1.05
N PHE A 8 6.66 2.78 -1.56
CA PHE A 8 6.34 1.52 -0.88
C PHE A 8 7.02 1.42 0.48
N LYS A 9 8.32 1.72 0.57
CA LYS A 9 9.06 1.70 1.84
C LYS A 9 8.43 2.62 2.89
N LYS A 10 7.96 3.80 2.48
CA LYS A 10 7.33 4.74 3.40
C LYS A 10 5.91 4.31 3.76
N LEU A 11 5.14 3.77 2.81
CA LEU A 11 3.84 3.16 3.08
C LEU A 11 3.96 2.03 4.10
N ASP A 12 4.86 1.08 3.88
CA ASP A 12 5.09 -0.04 4.79
C ASP A 12 5.46 0.44 6.19
N LYS A 13 6.33 1.46 6.29
CA LYS A 13 6.70 2.06 7.58
C LYS A 13 5.51 2.72 8.27
N LEU A 14 4.62 3.41 7.55
CA LEU A 14 3.44 4.03 8.13
C LEU A 14 2.46 2.97 8.63
N LEU A 15 2.20 1.94 7.83
CA LEU A 15 1.29 0.86 8.21
C LEU A 15 1.81 0.06 9.41
N SER A 16 3.13 -0.18 9.49
CA SER A 16 3.74 -0.91 10.61
C SER A 16 3.72 -0.15 11.95
N GLN A 17 3.29 1.12 11.96
CA GLN A 17 3.15 1.90 13.21
C GLN A 17 1.81 1.65 13.92
N HIS A 18 0.90 0.92 13.28
CA HIS A 18 -0.41 0.60 13.83
C HIS A 18 -0.46 -0.87 14.23
N ASP A 19 -0.79 -1.14 15.51
CA ASP A 19 -1.02 -2.50 15.99
C ASP A 19 -2.37 -3.08 15.54
N THR A 20 -3.34 -2.19 15.26
CA THR A 20 -4.66 -2.53 14.71
C THR A 20 -5.21 -1.38 13.88
N PHE A 21 -6.06 -1.71 12.90
CA PHE A 21 -6.78 -0.75 12.06
C PHE A 21 -8.28 -0.67 12.40
N GLY A 22 -8.72 -1.39 13.45
CA GLY A 22 -10.12 -1.44 13.90
C GLY A 22 -11.08 -2.02 12.85
N ASP A 23 -12.37 -1.72 13.01
CA ASP A 23 -13.44 -2.23 12.15
C ASP A 23 -13.60 -1.45 10.84
N THR A 24 -12.85 -0.36 10.66
CA THR A 24 -12.90 0.47 9.45
C THR A 24 -11.50 0.86 8.96
N PRO A 25 -10.69 -0.11 8.49
CA PRO A 25 -9.32 0.17 8.02
C PRO A 25 -9.24 1.19 6.88
N GLU A 26 -10.29 1.31 6.07
CA GLU A 26 -10.36 2.23 4.94
C GLU A 26 -10.32 3.71 5.38
N ALA A 27 -10.72 4.01 6.62
CA ALA A 27 -10.67 5.35 7.17
C ALA A 27 -9.23 5.90 7.24
N PHE A 28 -8.22 5.02 7.36
CA PHE A 28 -6.80 5.39 7.42
C PHE A 28 -6.23 5.78 6.06
N VAL A 29 -6.90 5.47 4.94
CA VAL A 29 -6.37 5.69 3.59
C VAL A 29 -6.08 7.18 3.35
N ASN A 30 -7.01 8.07 3.70
CA ASN A 30 -6.83 9.51 3.48
C ASN A 30 -5.67 10.08 4.30
N GLU A 31 -5.51 9.62 5.54
CA GLU A 31 -4.40 10.01 6.40
C GLU A 31 -3.05 9.55 5.81
N VAL A 32 -2.98 8.29 5.39
CA VAL A 32 -1.76 7.71 4.80
C VAL A 32 -1.41 8.41 3.49
N ILE A 33 -2.39 8.72 2.64
CA ILE A 33 -2.19 9.49 1.40
C ILE A 33 -1.61 10.87 1.72
N GLY A 34 -2.18 11.59 2.70
CA GLY A 34 -1.64 12.88 3.13
C GLY A 34 -0.17 12.80 3.58
N LYS A 35 0.21 11.73 4.30
CA LYS A 35 1.60 11.49 4.73
C LYS A 35 2.53 11.08 3.58
N LEU A 36 2.01 10.59 2.46
CA LEU A 36 2.76 10.15 1.28
C LEU A 36 2.78 11.17 0.14
N ASP A 37 2.10 12.30 0.29
CA ASP A 37 1.90 13.31 -0.77
C ASP A 37 3.20 13.69 -1.50
N GLY A 38 4.28 13.95 -0.77
CA GLY A 38 5.59 14.25 -1.38
C GLY A 38 6.17 13.12 -2.26
N GLN A 39 5.95 11.84 -1.91
CA GLN A 39 6.36 10.71 -2.74
C GLN A 39 5.47 10.55 -3.96
N ILE A 40 4.15 10.80 -3.79
CA ILE A 40 3.15 10.75 -4.87
C ILE A 40 3.46 11.84 -5.90
N ASN A 41 3.62 13.08 -5.46
CA ASN A 41 3.98 14.22 -6.32
C ASN A 41 5.28 13.95 -7.06
N ALA A 42 6.31 13.43 -6.39
CA ALA A 42 7.57 13.09 -7.05
C ALA A 42 7.40 12.05 -8.19
N ILE A 43 6.47 11.10 -8.07
CA ILE A 43 6.16 10.12 -9.13
C ILE A 43 5.45 10.81 -10.30
N HIS A 44 4.45 11.66 -10.01
CA HIS A 44 3.75 12.46 -11.01
C HIS A 44 4.69 13.40 -11.76
N ASP A 45 5.56 14.13 -11.07
CA ASP A 45 6.49 15.10 -11.67
C ASP A 45 7.42 14.47 -12.70
N LYS A 46 7.91 13.25 -12.41
CA LYS A 46 8.78 12.52 -13.35
C LYS A 46 8.00 11.78 -14.43
N ASN A 47 6.76 11.40 -14.14
CA ASN A 47 5.84 10.66 -14.98
C ASN A 47 6.46 9.52 -15.80
N LYS A 48 7.36 8.75 -15.17
CA LYS A 48 8.09 7.67 -15.85
C LYS A 48 7.24 6.38 -15.88
N PRO A 49 7.06 5.72 -17.04
CA PRO A 49 6.29 4.48 -17.15
C PRO A 49 6.73 3.39 -16.17
N GLU A 50 8.03 3.30 -15.86
CA GLU A 50 8.57 2.29 -14.96
C GLU A 50 8.12 2.49 -13.51
N HIS A 51 7.82 3.74 -13.10
CA HIS A 51 7.28 4.02 -11.77
C HIS A 51 5.83 3.54 -11.67
N TRP A 52 5.02 3.81 -12.69
CA TRP A 52 3.64 3.36 -12.76
C TRP A 52 3.53 1.84 -12.85
N ALA A 53 4.34 1.21 -13.70
CA ALA A 53 4.42 -0.25 -13.80
C ALA A 53 4.73 -0.90 -12.44
N ALA A 54 5.66 -0.34 -11.67
CA ALA A 54 5.96 -0.81 -10.32
C ALA A 54 4.75 -0.66 -9.37
N ILE A 55 4.01 0.46 -9.44
CA ILE A 55 2.79 0.67 -8.64
C ILE A 55 1.71 -0.36 -9.01
N TYR A 56 1.51 -0.64 -10.29
CA TYR A 56 0.55 -1.66 -10.74
C TYR A 56 0.89 -3.04 -10.19
N VAL A 57 2.16 -3.45 -10.29
CA VAL A 57 2.62 -4.73 -9.75
C VAL A 57 2.42 -4.82 -8.23
N GLU A 58 2.74 -3.76 -7.48
CA GLU A 58 2.58 -3.77 -6.02
C GLU A 58 1.10 -3.77 -5.61
N ARG A 59 0.24 -3.05 -6.34
CA ARG A 59 -1.23 -3.10 -6.17
C ARG A 59 -1.75 -4.53 -6.36
N ASP A 60 -1.33 -5.20 -7.43
CA ASP A 60 -1.80 -6.56 -7.71
C ASP A 60 -1.26 -7.55 -6.68
N ARG A 61 -0.02 -7.36 -6.21
CA ARG A 61 0.54 -8.12 -5.08
C ARG A 61 -0.27 -7.91 -3.79
N ALA A 62 -0.68 -6.68 -3.49
CA ALA A 62 -1.51 -6.38 -2.33
C ALA A 62 -2.87 -7.07 -2.41
N ARG A 63 -3.54 -7.04 -3.58
CA ARG A 63 -4.80 -7.77 -3.83
C ARG A 63 -4.66 -9.27 -3.57
N ILE A 64 -3.63 -9.89 -4.13
CA ILE A 64 -3.36 -11.32 -3.92
C ILE A 64 -3.12 -11.62 -2.43
N LYS A 65 -2.37 -10.78 -1.71
CA LYS A 65 -2.16 -10.94 -0.26
C LYS A 65 -3.48 -10.87 0.51
N THR A 66 -4.34 -9.90 0.21
CA THR A 66 -5.67 -9.79 0.83
C THR A 66 -6.50 -11.05 0.59
N ASP A 67 -6.56 -11.53 -0.65
CA ASP A 67 -7.32 -12.75 -0.99
C ASP A 67 -6.79 -13.99 -0.26
N VAL A 68 -5.47 -14.11 -0.11
CA VAL A 68 -4.85 -15.20 0.66
C VAL A 68 -5.21 -15.11 2.13
N LEU A 69 -5.12 -13.93 2.74
CA LEU A 69 -5.47 -13.73 4.15
C LEU A 69 -6.94 -14.01 4.41
N ASN A 70 -7.85 -13.59 3.53
CA ASN A 70 -9.28 -13.92 3.60
C ASN A 70 -9.49 -15.43 3.58
N LYS A 71 -8.85 -16.15 2.64
CA LYS A 71 -8.93 -17.62 2.59
C LYS A 71 -8.36 -18.30 3.83
N VAL A 72 -7.38 -17.70 4.52
CA VAL A 72 -6.87 -18.22 5.80
C VAL A 72 -7.93 -18.07 6.89
N MET A 73 -8.54 -16.88 7.01
CA MET A 73 -9.61 -16.61 7.98
C MET A 73 -10.84 -17.54 7.79
N ASP A 74 -11.22 -17.78 6.54
CA ASP A 74 -12.32 -18.69 6.18
C ASP A 74 -12.01 -20.16 6.53
N ARG A 75 -10.73 -20.56 6.52
CA ARG A 75 -10.31 -21.91 6.89
C ARG A 75 -10.20 -22.10 8.39
N SER A 76 -9.83 -21.05 9.13
CA SER A 76 -9.72 -21.08 10.58
C SER A 76 -11.06 -21.07 11.32
N SER A 77 -12.16 -20.81 10.61
CA SER A 77 -13.53 -20.79 11.13
C SER A 77 -14.27 -22.14 10.95
N ARG A 78 -13.56 -23.20 10.52
CA ARG A 78 -14.01 -24.59 10.48
C ARG A 78 -13.22 -25.44 11.47
#